data_AF-B0XRT7-F1
#
_entry.id   AF-B0XRT7-F1
#
_cell.length_a   1.000
_cell.length_b   1.000
_cell.length_c   1.000
_cell.angle_alpha   90.00
_cell.angle_beta   90.00
_cell.angle_gamma   90.00
#
_symmetry.space_group_name_H-M   'P 1'
#
loop_
_entity.id
_entity.type
_entity.pdbx_description
1 polymer ?
#
loop_
_entity_poly.entity_id
_entity_poly.type
_entity_poly.pdbx_seq_one_letter_code
_entity_poly.pdbx_strand_id
1 'polypeptide(L)'
;MDSQPSSKALHNRINANISQLLQRFENIMATATVPVAQWLTSVSQVENTSHTATAVETYQLDVESTALVRAAEDILSLTRTMKEAWLFGKLDTLGEDEADVKRREQLESNAEAIQRAIAEGGLLKPAK
;
A
#
# COMPACT_ATOMS: atom_id res chain seq x y z
N MET A 1 1.64 -0.52 -19.58
CA MET A 1 2.29 -1.56 -18.73
C MET A 1 2.46 -0.93 -17.37
N ASP A 2 1.41 -0.98 -16.56
CA ASP A 2 1.44 -0.43 -15.21
C ASP A 2 2.30 -1.34 -14.34
N SER A 3 3.40 -0.79 -13.85
CA SER A 3 4.34 -1.48 -12.97
C SER A 3 3.61 -2.01 -11.75
N GLN A 4 3.61 -3.33 -11.59
CA GLN A 4 3.01 -4.03 -10.46
C GLN A 4 3.59 -3.49 -9.15
N PRO A 5 2.77 -3.13 -8.15
CA PRO A 5 3.26 -2.66 -6.86
C PRO A 5 3.96 -3.82 -6.13
N SER A 6 5.28 -3.75 -6.04
CA SER A 6 6.11 -4.69 -5.27
C SER A 6 5.69 -4.69 -3.79
N SER A 7 5.84 -5.81 -3.10
CA SER A 7 5.65 -5.91 -1.64
C SER A 7 6.37 -4.80 -0.88
N LYS A 8 7.58 -4.43 -1.30
CA LYS A 8 8.33 -3.31 -0.72
C LYS A 8 7.63 -1.96 -0.91
N ALA A 9 7.03 -1.73 -2.07
CA ALA A 9 6.29 -0.51 -2.34
C ALA A 9 5.01 -0.42 -1.50
N LEU A 10 4.31 -1.55 -1.29
CA LEU A 10 3.15 -1.61 -0.41
C LEU A 10 3.53 -1.33 1.05
N HIS A 11 4.57 -1.98 1.58
CA HIS A 11 5.06 -1.72 2.94
C HIS A 11 5.48 -0.25 3.13
N ASN A 12 6.19 0.33 2.15
CA ASN A 12 6.55 1.74 2.20
C ASN A 12 5.31 2.66 2.25
N ARG A 13 4.27 2.35 1.47
CA ARG A 13 3.00 3.10 1.49
C ARG A 13 2.27 2.95 2.82
N ILE A 14 2.22 1.75 3.40
CA ILE A 14 1.64 1.52 4.73
C ILE A 14 2.36 2.39 5.77
N ASN A 15 3.68 2.32 5.82
CA ASN A 15 4.48 3.07 6.79
C ASN A 15 4.29 4.59 6.61
N ALA A 16 4.32 5.08 5.37
CA ALA A 16 4.08 6.48 5.08
C ALA A 16 2.70 6.94 5.57
N ASN A 17 1.65 6.17 5.31
CA ASN A 17 0.30 6.51 5.72
C ASN A 17 0.14 6.48 7.26
N ILE A 18 0.73 5.50 7.95
CA ILE A 18 0.72 5.44 9.42
C ILE A 18 1.45 6.64 10.02
N SER A 19 2.65 6.96 9.52
CA SER A 19 3.41 8.12 9.97
C SER A 19 2.64 9.42 9.76
N GLN A 20 1.96 9.58 8.63
CA GLN A 20 1.11 10.75 8.38
C GLN A 20 -0.05 10.82 9.38
N LEU A 21 -0.76 9.72 9.60
CA LEU A 21 -1.90 9.69 10.53
C LEU A 21 -1.47 10.11 11.95
N LEU A 22 -0.36 9.55 12.44
CA LEU A 22 0.19 9.86 13.76
C LEU A 22 0.64 11.32 13.83
N GLN A 23 1.34 11.82 12.81
CA GLN A 23 1.81 13.21 12.79
C GLN A 23 0.64 14.21 12.80
N ARG A 24 -0.43 13.95 12.04
CA ARG A 24 -1.61 14.84 12.03
C ARG A 24 -2.31 14.84 13.38
N PHE A 25 -2.45 13.67 14.01
CA PHE A 25 -3.01 13.57 15.34
C PHE A 25 -2.17 14.30 16.40
N GLU A 26 -0.85 14.15 16.34
CA GLU A 26 0.09 14.87 17.22
C GLU A 26 -0.02 16.39 17.02
N ASN A 27 -0.09 16.86 15.77
CA ASN A 27 -0.25 18.28 15.47
C ASN A 27 -1.57 18.83 16.04
N ILE A 28 -2.69 18.10 15.89
CA ILE A 28 -3.98 18.47 16.48
C ILE A 28 -3.87 18.57 18.00
N MET A 29 -3.24 17.58 18.65
CA MET A 29 -3.04 17.59 20.10
C MET A 29 -2.17 18.76 20.54
N ALA A 30 -1.11 19.08 19.81
CA ALA A 30 -0.21 20.20 20.12
C ALA A 30 -0.90 21.57 19.97
N THR A 31 -1.82 21.71 19.01
CA THR A 31 -2.60 22.95 18.82
C THR A 31 -3.77 23.04 19.81
N ALA A 32 -4.43 21.92 20.14
CA ALA A 32 -5.60 21.89 21.01
C ALA A 32 -5.25 21.87 22.51
N THR A 33 -4.12 21.26 22.88
CA THR A 33 -3.61 21.35 24.25
C THR A 33 -2.77 22.61 24.35
N VAL A 34 -3.29 23.61 25.07
CA VAL A 34 -2.44 24.62 25.72
C VAL A 34 -1.26 23.85 26.31
N PRO A 35 0.00 24.19 26.00
CA PRO A 35 1.12 23.29 26.19
C PRO A 35 1.06 22.69 27.60
N VAL A 36 1.16 21.37 27.72
CA VAL A 36 1.24 20.72 29.04
C VAL A 36 2.46 21.28 29.82
N ALA A 37 3.44 21.86 29.13
CA ALA A 37 4.52 22.64 29.72
C ALA A 37 4.07 23.97 30.37
N GLN A 38 2.95 24.55 29.96
CA GLN A 38 2.48 25.87 30.38
C GLN A 38 1.73 25.87 31.72
N TRP A 39 1.07 24.77 32.10
CA TRP A 39 0.52 24.65 33.46
C TRP A 39 1.60 24.26 34.50
N LEU A 40 2.71 23.67 34.05
CA LEU A 40 3.86 23.32 34.88
C LEU A 40 4.80 24.50 35.14
N THR A 41 4.76 25.51 34.28
CA THR A 41 5.58 26.72 34.43
C THR A 41 4.66 27.83 34.95
N SER A 42 4.78 28.20 36.22
CA SER A 42 4.12 29.35 36.85
C SER A 42 4.64 30.70 36.29
N VAL A 43 4.82 30.78 34.97
CA VAL A 43 5.11 32.00 34.25
C VAL A 43 3.78 32.57 33.81
N SER A 44 3.49 33.71 34.42
CA SER A 44 2.52 34.73 34.05
C SER A 44 1.95 34.52 32.65
N GLN A 45 0.70 34.05 32.64
CA GLN A 45 -0.33 34.22 31.62
C GLN A 45 0.08 35.17 30.48
N VAL A 46 0.80 34.65 29.49
CA VAL A 46 0.56 35.08 28.11
C VAL A 46 -0.29 33.98 27.52
N GLU A 47 -1.51 33.88 28.03
CA GLU A 47 -2.61 33.50 27.16
C GLU A 47 -2.51 34.47 25.99
N ASN A 48 -2.05 34.01 24.83
CA ASN A 48 -2.24 34.73 23.59
C ASN A 48 -3.75 34.63 23.25
N THR A 49 -4.60 35.20 24.10
CA THR A 49 -6.05 35.39 23.89
C THR A 49 -6.34 36.46 22.85
N SER A 50 -5.35 36.81 22.03
CA SER A 50 -5.61 37.59 20.84
C SER A 50 -6.57 36.80 19.96
N HIS A 51 -7.71 37.40 19.61
CA HIS A 51 -8.66 36.81 18.67
C HIS A 51 -7.99 36.35 17.37
N THR A 52 -6.88 36.98 16.98
CA THR A 52 -6.08 36.57 15.82
C THR A 52 -5.34 35.25 16.04
N ALA A 53 -4.80 35.00 17.25
CA ALA A 53 -4.10 33.76 17.58
C ALA A 53 -5.08 32.58 17.65
N THR A 54 -6.22 32.76 18.31
CA THR A 54 -7.30 31.75 18.35
C THR A 54 -7.88 31.44 16.97
N ALA A 55 -8.01 32.46 16.10
CA ALA A 55 -8.46 32.26 14.73
C ALA A 55 -7.46 31.44 13.91
N VAL A 56 -6.15 31.66 14.11
CA VAL A 56 -5.09 30.87 13.47
C VAL A 56 -5.10 29.42 13.99
N GLU A 57 -5.22 29.22 15.30
CA GLU A 57 -5.32 27.88 15.91
C GLU A 57 -6.53 27.11 15.40
N THR A 58 -7.70 27.76 15.31
CA THR A 58 -8.93 27.16 14.76
C THR A 58 -8.71 26.73 13.30
N TYR A 59 -8.12 27.60 12.47
CA TYR A 59 -7.79 27.26 11.10
C TYR A 59 -6.79 26.09 11.01
N GLN A 60 -5.78 26.04 11.88
CA GLN A 60 -4.83 24.94 11.93
C GLN A 60 -5.51 23.62 12.29
N LEU A 61 -6.43 23.61 13.26
CA LEU A 61 -7.21 22.43 13.61
C LEU A 61 -8.05 21.93 12.42
N ASP A 62 -8.69 22.83 11.68
CA ASP A 62 -9.48 22.45 10.49
C ASP A 62 -8.62 21.85 9.37
N VAL A 63 -7.43 22.43 9.13
CA VAL A 63 -6.48 21.93 8.14
C VAL A 63 -5.95 20.55 8.53
N GLU A 64 -5.52 20.38 9.78
CA GLU A 64 -4.96 19.12 10.27
C GLU A 64 -6.04 18.02 10.34
N SER A 65 -7.28 18.36 10.71
CA SER A 65 -8.43 17.46 10.68
C SER A 65 -8.74 16.98 9.26
N THR A 66 -8.76 17.90 8.29
CA THR A 66 -8.97 17.55 6.89
C THR A 66 -7.83 16.68 6.35
N ALA A 67 -6.59 16.99 6.73
CA ALA A 67 -5.43 16.21 6.34
C ALA A 67 -5.43 14.80 6.99
N LEU A 68 -5.93 14.67 8.22
CA LEU A 68 -6.12 13.39 8.90
C LEU A 68 -7.14 12.51 8.15
N VAL A 69 -8.27 13.08 7.74
CA VAL A 69 -9.29 12.37 6.94
C VAL A 69 -8.70 11.90 5.62
N ARG A 70 -7.94 12.75 4.90
CA ARG A 70 -7.26 12.35 3.66
C ARG A 70 -6.26 11.20 3.87
N ALA A 71 -5.47 11.24 4.94
CA ALA A 71 -4.55 10.15 5.27
C ALA A 71 -5.30 8.84 5.53
N ALA A 72 -6.48 8.89 6.16
CA ALA A 72 -7.34 7.72 6.35
C ALA A 72 -7.93 7.20 5.02
N GLU A 73 -8.35 8.09 4.12
CA GLU A 73 -8.81 7.73 2.77
C GLU A 73 -7.69 7.05 1.96
N ASP A 74 -6.45 7.51 2.08
CA ASP A 74 -5.29 6.89 1.43
C ASP A 74 -5.02 5.47 1.94
N ILE A 75 -5.25 5.19 3.23
CA ILE A 75 -5.18 3.84 3.79
C ILE A 75 -6.30 2.97 3.19
N LEU A 76 -7.53 3.48 3.15
CA LEU A 76 -8.65 2.74 2.57
C LEU A 76 -8.42 2.44 1.09
N SER A 77 -7.94 3.40 0.32
CA SER A 77 -7.53 3.24 -1.08
C SER A 77 -6.43 2.19 -1.25
N LEU A 78 -5.45 2.17 -0.36
CA LEU A 78 -4.41 1.14 -0.34
C LEU A 78 -4.99 -0.25 -0.07
N THR A 79 -5.88 -0.40 0.91
CA THR A 79 -6.51 -1.70 1.18
C THR A 79 -7.35 -2.19 0.01
N ARG A 80 -8.04 -1.28 -0.70
CA ARG A 80 -8.75 -1.60 -1.93
C ARG A 80 -7.79 -2.10 -3.01
N THR A 81 -6.69 -1.39 -3.22
CA THR A 81 -5.64 -1.80 -4.18
C THR A 81 -5.07 -3.18 -3.83
N MET A 82 -4.83 -3.47 -2.54
CA MET A 82 -4.35 -4.78 -2.10
C MET A 82 -5.37 -5.90 -2.35
N LYS A 83 -6.66 -5.63 -2.08
CA LYS A 83 -7.75 -6.57 -2.37
C LYS A 83 -7.94 -6.79 -3.86
N GLU A 84 -7.88 -5.74 -4.68
CA GLU A 84 -7.95 -5.83 -6.14
C GLU A 84 -6.74 -6.57 -6.71
N ALA A 85 -5.53 -6.33 -6.18
CA ALA A 85 -4.34 -7.07 -6.56
C ALA A 85 -4.46 -8.56 -6.18
N TRP A 86 -5.10 -8.88 -5.06
CA TRP A 86 -5.36 -10.26 -4.64
C TRP A 86 -6.45 -10.96 -5.47
N LEU A 87 -7.53 -10.26 -5.82
CA LEU A 87 -8.68 -10.82 -6.55
C LEU A 87 -8.49 -10.87 -8.07
N PHE A 88 -7.82 -9.88 -8.64
CA PHE A 88 -7.77 -9.64 -10.09
C PHE A 88 -6.34 -9.54 -10.66
N GLY A 89 -5.31 -9.63 -9.81
CA GLY A 89 -3.92 -9.55 -10.21
C GLY A 89 -3.08 -10.74 -9.75
N LYS A 90 -1.85 -10.84 -10.27
CA LYS A 90 -0.81 -11.76 -9.75
C LYS A 90 -0.18 -11.18 -8.47
N LEU A 91 -0.97 -10.94 -7.41
CA LEU A 91 -0.36 -10.81 -6.08
C LEU A 91 0.17 -12.20 -5.71
N ASP A 92 1.40 -12.47 -6.16
CA ASP A 92 2.15 -13.72 -6.01
C ASP A 92 2.54 -13.91 -4.53
N THR A 93 1.53 -14.14 -3.68
CA THR A 93 1.69 -14.53 -2.27
C THR A 93 1.53 -16.02 -2.08
N LEU A 94 0.97 -16.70 -3.09
CA LEU A 94 1.01 -18.13 -3.29
C LEU A 94 1.93 -18.28 -4.49
N GLY A 95 3.15 -18.81 -4.33
CA GLY A 95 4.06 -19.04 -5.47
C GLY A 95 3.39 -19.83 -6.59
N GLU A 96 4.06 -20.01 -7.74
CA GLU A 96 3.54 -20.80 -8.87
C GLU A 96 2.83 -22.05 -8.34
N ASP A 97 1.53 -22.18 -8.64
CA ASP A 97 0.72 -23.32 -8.22
C ASP A 97 1.49 -24.59 -8.62
N GLU A 98 1.74 -25.51 -7.68
CA GLU A 98 2.43 -26.77 -7.99
C GLU A 98 1.80 -27.46 -9.20
N ALA A 99 0.49 -27.28 -9.40
CA ALA A 99 -0.23 -27.78 -10.56
C ALA A 99 0.19 -27.09 -11.86
N ASP A 100 0.44 -25.77 -11.85
CA ASP A 100 0.91 -25.02 -13.01
C ASP A 100 2.39 -25.30 -13.30
N VAL A 101 3.24 -25.47 -12.28
CA VAL A 101 4.64 -25.91 -12.43
C VAL A 101 4.70 -27.29 -13.07
N LYS A 102 3.99 -28.27 -12.50
CA LYS A 102 3.94 -29.64 -13.02
C LYS A 102 3.39 -29.68 -14.45
N ARG A 103 2.37 -28.86 -14.76
CA ARG A 103 1.82 -28.74 -16.11
C ARG A 103 2.85 -28.17 -17.09
N ARG A 104 3.64 -27.17 -16.67
CA ARG A 104 4.66 -26.56 -17.52
C ARG A 104 5.81 -27.53 -17.80
N GLU A 105 6.30 -28.22 -16.77
CA GLU A 105 7.34 -29.26 -16.90
C GLU A 105 6.88 -30.41 -17.82
N GLN A 106 5.63 -30.86 -17.70
CA GLN A 106 5.08 -31.89 -18.59
C GLN A 106 4.87 -31.39 -20.02
N LEU A 107 4.46 -30.15 -20.21
CA LEU A 107 4.36 -29.55 -21.55
C LEU A 107 5.72 -29.42 -22.22
N GLU A 108 6.75 -29.03 -21.46
CA GLU A 108 8.13 -28.90 -21.95
C GLU A 108 8.72 -30.28 -22.30
N SER A 109 8.53 -31.28 -21.44
CA SER A 109 8.91 -32.68 -21.70
C SER A 109 8.18 -33.25 -22.93
N ASN A 110 6.88 -32.99 -23.07
CA ASN A 110 6.11 -33.41 -24.23
C ASN A 110 6.56 -32.71 -25.52
N ALA A 111 6.90 -31.42 -25.45
CA ALA A 111 7.41 -30.67 -26.59
C ALA A 111 8.78 -31.21 -27.05
N GLU A 112 9.67 -31.53 -26.11
CA GLU A 112 10.95 -32.19 -26.43
C GLU A 112 10.73 -33.58 -27.05
N ALA A 113 9.81 -34.38 -26.50
CA ALA A 113 9.49 -35.70 -27.04
C ALA A 113 8.93 -35.62 -28.47
N ILE A 114 8.05 -34.64 -28.74
CA ILE A 114 7.53 -34.38 -30.09
C ILE A 114 8.66 -33.92 -31.02
N GLN A 115 9.55 -33.03 -30.57
CA GLN A 115 10.68 -32.56 -31.36
C GLN A 115 11.64 -33.70 -31.72
N ARG A 116 11.91 -34.62 -30.79
CA ARG A 116 12.71 -35.83 -31.04
C ARG A 116 12.01 -36.79 -31.99
N ALA A 117 10.71 -37.03 -31.81
CA ALA A 117 9.93 -37.88 -32.71
C ALA A 117 9.89 -37.34 -34.15
N ILE A 118 9.82 -36.02 -34.32
CA ILE A 118 9.90 -35.36 -35.63
C ILE A 118 11.30 -35.47 -36.24
N ALA A 119 12.36 -35.38 -35.42
CA ALA A 119 13.75 -35.51 -35.86
C ALA A 119 14.14 -36.96 -36.20
N GLU A 120 13.60 -37.94 -35.49
CA GLU A 120 13.91 -39.38 -35.65
C GLU A 120 13.00 -40.09 -36.68
N GLY A 121 11.81 -39.56 -36.95
CA GLY A 121 10.82 -40.21 -37.81
C GLY A 121 10.09 -39.22 -38.73
N GLY A 122 10.57 -39.10 -39.96
CA GLY A 122 9.86 -38.36 -41.01
C GLY A 122 8.45 -38.92 -41.24
N LEU A 123 7.46 -38.01 -41.19
CA LEU A 123 6.04 -38.21 -41.56
C LEU A 123 5.38 -39.44 -40.91
N LEU A 124 4.48 -39.19 -39.95
CA LEU A 124 3.39 -40.10 -39.61
C LEU A 124 2.68 -40.50 -40.91
N LYS A 125 2.99 -41.69 -41.45
CA LYS A 125 2.25 -42.25 -42.59
C LYS A 125 0.83 -42.52 -42.11
N PRO A 126 -0.20 -41.97 -42.76
CA PRO A 126 -1.58 -42.30 -42.41
C PRO A 126 -1.80 -43.79 -42.67
N ALA A 127 -2.37 -44.47 -41.67
CA ALA A 127 -2.77 -45.86 -41.78
C ALA A 127 -3.77 -46.02 -42.93
N LYS A 128 -3.51 -47.01 -43.78
CA LYS A 128 -4.31 -47.41 -44.93
C LYS A 128 -5.70 -47.87 -44.53
#